data_AF-A0A2A3YX83-F1
#
_entry.id   AF-A0A2A3YX83-F1
#
_cell.length_a   1.000
_cell.length_b   1.000
_cell.length_c   1.000
_cell.angle_alpha   90.00
_cell.angle_beta   90.00
_cell.angle_gamma   90.00
#
_symmetry.space_group_name_H-M   'P 1'
#
loop_
_entity.id
_entity.type
_entity.pdbx_description
1 polymer ?
#
loop_
_entity_poly.entity_id
_entity_poly.type
_entity_poly.pdbx_seq_one_letter_code
_entity_poly.pdbx_strand_id
1 'polypeptide(L)'
;MTDHRLRSAVAATRYQKEWFQSVRRRAAAGEPIALLNADAPHEVFRALDIPYVVTQWWSSIIAAKRAGPASMEQLVSAGLPDFSLQYDAMPLGEQRLPEAERPWGGLPIPRFAVAERSGDVTAKIFEQWGRAEGTETFLLSRTGADPAPDRWWELVPRDWEQAFGSDRLDLLQGEIEELITWLEERTGRTLDRGRLEEIMVLGNEQAEWNRRTRDLIAVARPAPVLVKDTMPAVMAPQWQRGTRWAVDAARFLYEETEQRVQDGVAACPGERTRLMWVGRGLWSDLNLYTRFQKEFGAVFVWSMYLAIAADGYQRYGEDPVRTLAARFVGITDQLYVPPWSAQWYVKEALSHGVDGVVHLVADDTPGGGFITEALEGEGVPVLEIRANNADQRSSEAARIPERIAEFLRTRV
;
A
#
# COMPACT_ATOMS: atom_id res chain seq x y z
N MET A 1 -23.05 8.24 -19.54
CA MET A 1 -22.25 9.38 -19.07
C MET A 1 -20.80 8.94 -19.10
N THR A 2 -19.94 9.66 -19.82
CA THR A 2 -18.53 9.30 -19.92
C THR A 2 -17.86 9.55 -18.57
N ASP A 3 -17.53 8.44 -17.91
CA ASP A 3 -16.75 8.32 -16.69
C ASP A 3 -15.32 8.84 -16.98
N HIS A 4 -15.16 10.16 -16.96
CA HIS A 4 -13.85 10.77 -17.13
C HIS A 4 -13.04 10.52 -15.85
N ARG A 5 -12.05 9.63 -15.96
CA ARG A 5 -11.06 9.38 -14.91
C ARG A 5 -10.55 10.69 -14.32
N LEU A 6 -10.35 10.71 -13.01
CA LEU A 6 -9.74 11.84 -12.32
C LEU A 6 -8.43 12.27 -12.97
N ARG A 7 -8.23 13.58 -13.18
CA ARG A 7 -7.00 14.12 -13.76
C ARG A 7 -5.81 13.85 -12.85
N SER A 8 -6.01 13.91 -11.53
CA SER A 8 -5.03 13.51 -10.52
C SER A 8 -4.58 12.06 -10.72
N ALA A 9 -5.51 11.12 -10.92
CA ALA A 9 -5.20 9.70 -11.18
C ALA A 9 -4.41 9.49 -12.49
N VAL A 10 -4.77 10.23 -13.54
CA VAL A 10 -4.07 10.17 -14.85
C VAL A 10 -2.65 10.74 -14.72
N ALA A 11 -2.49 11.88 -14.05
CA ALA A 11 -1.19 12.50 -13.81
C ALA A 11 -0.27 11.58 -12.97
N ALA A 12 -0.81 10.98 -11.92
CA ALA A 12 -0.10 10.06 -11.05
C ALA A 12 0.39 8.81 -11.80
N THR A 13 -0.47 8.22 -12.64
CA THR A 13 -0.11 7.07 -13.48
C THR A 13 1.00 7.41 -14.49
N ARG A 14 0.94 8.62 -15.08
CA ARG A 14 1.97 9.09 -16.01
C ARG A 14 3.32 9.25 -15.32
N TYR A 15 3.33 9.90 -14.16
CA TYR A 15 4.54 10.11 -13.37
C TYR A 15 5.20 8.78 -13.00
N GLN A 16 4.45 7.78 -12.54
CA GLN A 16 5.02 6.47 -12.19
C GLN A 16 5.81 5.83 -13.34
N LYS A 17 5.26 5.91 -14.56
CA LYS A 17 5.94 5.37 -15.75
C LYS A 17 7.22 6.15 -16.04
N GLU A 18 7.17 7.48 -16.01
CA GLU A 18 8.33 8.34 -16.26
C GLU A 18 9.43 8.15 -15.20
N TRP A 19 9.03 8.13 -13.92
CA TRP A 19 9.90 7.86 -12.79
C TRP A 19 10.59 6.51 -12.91
N PHE A 20 9.84 5.44 -13.23
CA PHE A 20 10.42 4.11 -13.38
C PHE A 20 11.43 4.04 -14.53
N GLN A 21 11.15 4.69 -15.67
CA GLN A 21 12.15 4.79 -16.75
C GLN A 21 13.38 5.59 -16.31
N SER A 22 13.23 6.58 -15.43
CA SER A 22 14.37 7.26 -14.82
C SER A 22 15.19 6.32 -13.95
N VAL A 23 14.57 5.50 -13.11
CA VAL A 23 15.26 4.47 -12.29
C VAL A 23 16.04 3.51 -13.20
N ARG A 24 15.42 3.02 -14.29
CA ARG A 24 16.11 2.16 -15.27
C ARG A 24 17.32 2.83 -15.91
N ARG A 25 17.21 4.12 -16.28
CA ARG A 25 18.35 4.88 -16.83
C ARG A 25 19.49 5.06 -15.82
N ARG A 26 19.17 5.36 -14.56
CA ARG A 26 20.17 5.45 -13.48
C ARG A 26 20.88 4.11 -13.29
N ALA A 27 20.13 3.00 -13.25
CA ALA A 27 20.70 1.66 -13.15
C ALA A 27 21.61 1.32 -14.35
N ALA A 28 21.18 1.64 -15.57
CA ALA A 28 21.98 1.45 -16.78
C ALA A 28 23.26 2.31 -16.82
N ALA A 29 23.27 3.44 -16.12
CA ALA A 29 24.46 4.28 -15.92
C ALA A 29 25.39 3.75 -14.81
N GLY A 30 25.07 2.60 -14.20
CA GLY A 30 25.87 1.97 -13.15
C GLY A 30 25.54 2.44 -11.74
N GLU A 31 24.49 3.25 -11.55
CA GLU A 31 24.07 3.65 -10.20
C GLU A 31 23.41 2.48 -9.47
N PRO A 32 23.70 2.30 -8.15
CA PRO A 32 23.04 1.28 -7.36
C PRO A 32 21.57 1.62 -7.18
N ILE A 33 20.69 0.64 -7.41
CA ILE A 33 19.26 0.72 -7.10
C ILE A 33 18.91 -0.24 -5.95
N ALA A 34 17.87 0.07 -5.20
CA ALA A 34 17.35 -0.80 -4.14
C ALA A 34 15.96 -1.38 -4.49
N LEU A 35 15.69 -2.58 -4.02
CA LEU A 35 14.36 -3.19 -3.97
C LEU A 35 13.92 -3.23 -2.51
N LEU A 36 12.80 -2.57 -2.19
CA LEU A 36 12.35 -2.38 -0.80
C LEU A 36 10.98 -3.02 -0.60
N ASN A 37 10.77 -3.70 0.52
CA ASN A 37 9.42 -4.01 0.97
C ASN A 37 8.63 -2.70 1.26
N ALA A 38 7.30 -2.71 1.13
CA ALA A 38 6.42 -1.60 1.45
C ALA A 38 6.59 -1.07 2.87
N ASP A 39 6.97 -1.95 3.80
CA ASP A 39 7.13 -1.64 5.23
C ASP A 39 8.58 -1.29 5.62
N ALA A 40 9.49 -1.21 4.64
CA ALA A 40 10.86 -0.75 4.87
C ALA A 40 10.94 0.79 4.95
N PRO A 41 11.94 1.36 5.66
CA PRO A 41 12.12 2.81 5.83
C PRO A 41 12.64 3.48 4.54
N HIS A 42 11.76 3.72 3.57
CA HIS A 42 12.08 4.31 2.25
C HIS A 42 12.78 5.66 2.35
N GLU A 43 12.48 6.42 3.40
CA GLU A 43 13.03 7.74 3.70
C GLU A 43 14.56 7.74 3.81
N VAL A 44 15.16 6.65 4.31
CA VAL A 44 16.63 6.50 4.37
C VAL A 44 17.24 6.49 2.97
N PHE A 45 16.69 5.68 2.07
CA PHE A 45 17.15 5.58 0.68
C PHE A 45 16.96 6.90 -0.06
N ARG A 46 15.86 7.60 0.22
CA ARG A 46 15.61 8.92 -0.34
C ARG A 46 16.61 9.96 0.17
N ALA A 47 16.96 9.95 1.45
CA ALA A 47 17.95 10.85 2.03
C ALA A 47 19.36 10.63 1.45
N LEU A 48 19.70 9.38 1.12
CA LEU A 48 20.95 8.99 0.48
C LEU A 48 20.93 9.10 -1.06
N ASP A 49 19.85 9.60 -1.66
CA ASP A 49 19.59 9.61 -3.12
C ASP A 49 19.78 8.24 -3.80
N ILE A 50 19.47 7.15 -3.10
CA ILE A 50 19.50 5.81 -3.66
C ILE A 50 18.15 5.57 -4.35
N PRO A 51 18.09 5.44 -5.70
CA PRO A 51 16.85 5.09 -6.39
C PRO A 51 16.35 3.73 -5.91
N TYR A 52 15.06 3.62 -5.62
CA TYR A 52 14.48 2.38 -5.11
C TYR A 52 13.17 2.03 -5.82
N VAL A 53 12.85 0.74 -5.85
CA VAL A 53 11.57 0.21 -6.29
C VAL A 53 10.93 -0.51 -5.11
N VAL A 54 9.64 -0.28 -4.87
CA VAL A 54 8.92 -1.04 -3.84
C VAL A 54 8.39 -2.35 -4.43
N THR A 55 8.66 -3.47 -3.76
CA THR A 55 8.31 -4.83 -4.20
C THR A 55 6.82 -4.95 -4.53
N GLN A 56 5.94 -4.56 -3.62
CA GLN A 56 4.49 -4.67 -3.81
C GLN A 56 3.98 -3.74 -4.92
N TRP A 57 4.60 -2.58 -5.08
CA TRP A 57 4.32 -1.73 -6.24
C TRP A 57 4.70 -2.42 -7.54
N TRP A 58 5.89 -3.00 -7.64
CA TRP A 58 6.33 -3.71 -8.84
C TRP A 58 5.42 -4.90 -9.15
N SER A 59 5.04 -5.68 -8.14
CA SER A 59 4.08 -6.77 -8.28
C SER A 59 2.72 -6.30 -8.76
N SER A 60 2.26 -5.11 -8.38
CA SER A 60 1.02 -4.53 -8.91
C SER A 60 1.14 -4.23 -10.41
N ILE A 61 2.31 -3.78 -10.88
CA ILE A 61 2.58 -3.56 -12.30
C ILE A 61 2.62 -4.90 -13.05
N ILE A 62 3.29 -5.92 -12.51
CA ILE A 62 3.30 -7.28 -13.08
C ILE A 62 1.86 -7.81 -13.23
N ALA A 63 1.04 -7.70 -12.18
CA ALA A 63 -0.35 -8.12 -12.18
C ALA A 63 -1.20 -7.34 -13.20
N ALA A 64 -1.09 -6.01 -13.22
CA ALA A 64 -1.82 -5.14 -14.14
C ALA A 64 -1.43 -5.37 -15.62
N LYS A 65 -0.18 -5.83 -15.86
CA LYS A 65 0.30 -6.22 -17.20
C LYS A 65 0.05 -7.69 -17.54
N ARG A 66 -0.64 -8.43 -16.67
CA ARG A 66 -0.97 -9.85 -16.84
C ARG A 66 0.26 -10.76 -17.00
N ALA A 67 1.39 -10.34 -16.42
CA ALA A 67 2.63 -11.13 -16.40
C ALA A 67 2.75 -12.00 -15.13
N GLY A 68 1.76 -11.95 -14.22
CA GLY A 68 1.74 -12.70 -12.96
C GLY A 68 1.89 -14.22 -13.14
N PRO A 69 1.04 -14.89 -13.97
CA PRO A 69 1.12 -16.34 -14.17
C PRO A 69 2.49 -16.81 -14.67
N ALA A 70 3.01 -16.19 -15.74
CA ALA A 70 4.33 -16.54 -16.29
C ALA A 70 5.46 -16.32 -15.26
N SER A 71 5.38 -15.23 -14.49
CA SER A 71 6.31 -14.95 -13.41
C SER A 71 6.28 -16.04 -12.33
N MET A 72 5.11 -16.53 -11.96
CA MET A 72 4.95 -17.60 -10.97
C MET A 72 5.44 -18.96 -11.48
N GLU A 73 5.22 -19.28 -12.76
CA GLU A 73 5.78 -20.48 -13.39
C GLU A 73 7.32 -20.51 -13.31
N GLN A 74 7.98 -19.36 -13.43
CA GLN A 74 9.43 -19.25 -13.23
C GLN A 74 9.88 -19.48 -11.78
N LEU A 75 9.02 -19.25 -10.79
CA LEU A 75 9.30 -19.61 -9.40
C LEU A 75 9.22 -21.13 -9.22
N VAL A 76 8.18 -21.78 -9.77
CA VAL A 76 8.02 -23.24 -9.71
C VAL A 76 9.19 -23.95 -10.41
N SER A 77 9.61 -23.47 -11.58
CA SER A 77 10.77 -24.03 -12.30
C SER A 77 12.07 -23.90 -11.51
N ALA A 78 12.15 -22.93 -10.59
CA ALA A 78 13.25 -22.73 -9.66
C ALA A 78 13.16 -23.58 -8.38
N GLY A 79 12.10 -24.38 -8.21
CA GLY A 79 11.83 -25.12 -6.98
C GLY A 79 11.25 -24.27 -5.84
N LEU A 80 10.73 -23.08 -6.14
CA LEU A 80 10.06 -22.20 -5.17
C LEU A 80 8.53 -22.34 -5.27
N PRO A 81 7.79 -22.19 -4.15
CA PRO A 81 6.33 -22.26 -4.19
C PRO A 81 5.75 -21.05 -4.92
N ASP A 82 4.65 -21.26 -5.65
CA ASP A 82 3.88 -20.19 -6.29
C ASP A 82 2.59 -19.85 -5.54
N PHE A 83 2.41 -20.35 -4.32
CA PHE A 83 1.19 -20.19 -3.52
C PHE A 83 1.41 -19.46 -2.19
N SER A 84 2.64 -18.99 -1.91
CA SER A 84 2.98 -18.34 -0.64
C SER A 84 3.59 -16.97 -0.89
N LEU A 85 3.03 -15.93 -0.25
CA LEU A 85 3.42 -14.53 -0.43
C LEU A 85 3.67 -14.14 -1.90
N GLN A 86 2.75 -14.52 -2.78
CA GLN A 86 2.87 -14.29 -4.23
C GLN A 86 3.17 -12.82 -4.56
N TYR A 87 2.62 -11.90 -3.76
CA TYR A 87 2.82 -10.47 -3.96
C TYR A 87 4.26 -10.01 -3.68
N ASP A 88 5.00 -10.70 -2.80
CA ASP A 88 6.42 -10.45 -2.54
C ASP A 88 7.33 -11.26 -3.48
N ALA A 89 6.88 -12.46 -3.89
CA ALA A 89 7.68 -13.41 -4.67
C ALA A 89 7.66 -13.14 -6.18
N MET A 90 6.58 -12.57 -6.71
CA MET A 90 6.44 -12.29 -8.16
C MET A 90 7.66 -11.57 -8.77
N PRO A 91 8.23 -10.52 -8.16
CA PRO A 91 9.40 -9.85 -8.72
C PRO A 91 10.63 -10.77 -8.93
N LEU A 92 10.81 -11.82 -8.10
CA LEU A 92 11.88 -12.81 -8.31
C LEU A 92 11.66 -13.64 -9.57
N GLY A 93 10.41 -14.05 -9.81
CA GLY A 93 10.04 -14.83 -10.98
C GLY A 93 10.15 -14.00 -12.27
N GLU A 94 9.77 -12.72 -12.19
CA GLU A 94 9.83 -11.78 -13.31
C GLU A 94 11.26 -11.56 -13.83
N GLN A 95 12.28 -11.62 -12.96
CA GLN A 95 13.70 -11.52 -13.38
C GLN A 95 14.13 -12.64 -14.33
N ARG A 96 13.41 -13.77 -14.35
CA ARG A 96 13.71 -14.94 -15.17
C ARG A 96 12.93 -14.98 -16.49
N LEU A 97 12.03 -14.03 -16.71
CA LEU A 97 11.30 -13.91 -17.96
C LEU A 97 12.21 -13.35 -19.08
N PRO A 98 11.96 -13.70 -20.35
CA PRO A 98 12.58 -13.03 -21.48
C PRO A 98 12.37 -11.51 -21.40
N GLU A 99 13.38 -10.70 -21.70
CA GLU A 99 13.33 -9.24 -21.53
C GLU A 99 12.13 -8.59 -22.24
N ALA A 100 11.75 -9.09 -23.41
CA ALA A 100 10.60 -8.60 -24.18
C ALA A 100 9.24 -8.80 -23.49
N GLU A 101 9.15 -9.76 -22.56
CA GLU A 101 7.93 -10.09 -21.81
C GLU A 101 7.85 -9.36 -20.46
N ARG A 102 8.96 -8.73 -20.05
CA ARG A 102 9.07 -8.03 -18.77
C ARG A 102 8.33 -6.69 -18.80
N PRO A 103 7.40 -6.42 -17.85
CA PRO A 103 6.67 -5.17 -17.78
C PRO A 103 7.61 -3.95 -17.85
N TRP A 104 7.30 -2.99 -18.73
CA TRP A 104 8.07 -1.73 -18.85
C TRP A 104 9.58 -1.89 -19.06
N GLY A 105 10.02 -3.04 -19.59
CA GLY A 105 11.43 -3.38 -19.80
C GLY A 105 12.14 -3.97 -18.56
N GLY A 106 11.37 -4.36 -17.54
CA GLY A 106 11.87 -5.11 -16.39
C GLY A 106 12.45 -4.27 -15.26
N LEU A 107 12.37 -4.83 -14.05
CA LEU A 107 13.04 -4.33 -12.85
C LEU A 107 14.56 -4.51 -13.00
N PRO A 108 15.36 -3.43 -12.93
CA PRO A 108 16.82 -3.57 -12.87
C PRO A 108 17.25 -4.49 -11.73
N ILE A 109 18.37 -5.19 -11.89
CA ILE A 109 18.92 -6.02 -10.81
C ILE A 109 19.28 -5.09 -9.65
N PRO A 110 18.67 -5.25 -8.46
CA PRO A 110 18.96 -4.40 -7.33
C PRO A 110 20.35 -4.66 -6.79
N ARG A 111 21.05 -3.63 -6.33
CA ARG A 111 22.25 -3.81 -5.51
C ARG A 111 21.88 -4.11 -4.06
N PHE A 112 20.75 -3.56 -3.60
CA PHE A 112 20.28 -3.73 -2.22
C PHE A 112 18.85 -4.25 -2.22
N ALA A 113 18.58 -5.32 -1.46
CA ALA A 113 17.24 -5.84 -1.23
C ALA A 113 16.91 -5.72 0.27
N VAL A 114 15.95 -4.87 0.64
CA VAL A 114 15.68 -4.57 2.06
C VAL A 114 14.23 -4.83 2.42
N ALA A 115 14.01 -5.56 3.51
CA ALA A 115 12.69 -5.90 4.00
C ALA A 115 12.62 -5.96 5.53
N GLU A 116 11.42 -5.76 6.06
CA GLU A 116 11.08 -6.23 7.40
C GLU A 116 10.91 -7.76 7.37
N ARG A 117 11.27 -8.44 8.45
CA ARG A 117 11.00 -9.86 8.70
C ARG A 117 9.53 -10.07 9.07
N SER A 118 8.62 -9.68 8.18
CA SER A 118 7.18 -9.70 8.45
C SER A 118 6.60 -11.10 8.64
N GLY A 119 7.37 -12.13 8.33
CA GLY A 119 7.11 -13.54 8.60
C GLY A 119 8.25 -14.41 8.04
N ASP A 120 8.16 -15.72 8.23
CA ASP A 120 9.20 -16.66 7.78
C ASP A 120 9.44 -16.57 6.27
N VAL A 121 8.37 -16.42 5.48
CA VAL A 121 8.44 -16.47 4.01
C VAL A 121 9.05 -15.19 3.41
N THR A 122 8.71 -13.99 3.92
CA THR A 122 9.28 -12.73 3.40
C THR A 122 10.80 -12.72 3.56
N ALA A 123 11.30 -13.15 4.73
CA ALA A 123 12.74 -13.26 4.95
C ALA A 123 13.40 -14.21 3.93
N LYS A 124 12.78 -15.37 3.64
CA LYS A 124 13.29 -16.33 2.63
C LYS A 124 13.25 -15.80 1.20
N ILE A 125 12.25 -15.01 0.84
CA ILE A 125 12.17 -14.32 -0.46
C ILE A 125 13.34 -13.33 -0.59
N PHE A 126 13.60 -12.52 0.42
CA PHE A 126 14.69 -11.54 0.39
C PHE A 126 16.08 -12.18 0.53
N GLU A 127 16.21 -13.35 1.17
CA GLU A 127 17.41 -14.19 1.08
C GLU A 127 17.67 -14.67 -0.37
N GLN A 128 16.64 -14.95 -1.18
CA GLN A 128 16.85 -15.29 -2.60
C GLN A 128 17.39 -14.12 -3.40
N TRP A 129 16.95 -12.89 -3.11
CA TRP A 129 17.54 -11.69 -3.72
C TRP A 129 19.02 -11.57 -3.41
N GLY A 130 19.42 -11.75 -2.15
CA GLY A 130 20.84 -11.69 -1.75
C GLY A 130 21.74 -12.80 -2.29
N ARG A 131 21.16 -13.83 -2.94
CA ARG A 131 21.92 -14.85 -3.68
C ARG A 131 22.20 -14.45 -5.13
N ALA A 132 21.50 -13.43 -5.64
CA ALA A 132 21.77 -12.91 -6.98
C ALA A 132 23.13 -12.18 -6.99
N GLU A 133 23.85 -12.32 -8.09
CA GLU A 133 25.17 -11.70 -8.24
C GLU A 133 25.08 -10.18 -8.09
N GLY A 134 25.90 -9.62 -7.19
CA GLY A 134 25.93 -8.18 -6.94
C GLY A 134 24.77 -7.61 -6.12
N THR A 135 23.88 -8.45 -5.59
CA THR A 135 22.78 -8.05 -4.68
C THR A 135 23.13 -8.41 -3.24
N GLU A 136 23.00 -7.45 -2.32
CA GLU A 136 23.09 -7.68 -0.87
C GLU A 136 21.73 -7.48 -0.20
N THR A 137 21.44 -8.24 0.86
CA THR A 137 20.18 -8.18 1.60
C THR A 137 20.36 -7.59 3.00
N PHE A 138 19.47 -6.71 3.42
CA PHE A 138 19.35 -6.22 4.79
C PHE A 138 17.94 -6.50 5.32
N LEU A 139 17.83 -7.09 6.52
CA LEU A 139 16.55 -7.46 7.11
C LEU A 139 16.34 -6.76 8.45
N LEU A 140 15.23 -6.04 8.57
CA LEU A 140 14.77 -5.37 9.79
C LEU A 140 13.87 -6.32 10.60
N SER A 141 13.91 -6.25 11.92
CA SER A 141 13.08 -7.07 12.79
C SER A 141 11.62 -6.61 12.78
N ARG A 142 10.69 -7.57 12.73
CA ARG A 142 9.27 -7.33 13.04
C ARG A 142 9.03 -7.57 14.52
N THR A 143 8.32 -6.65 15.16
CA THR A 143 7.86 -6.77 16.55
C THR A 143 6.34 -6.82 16.61
N GLY A 144 5.78 -7.38 17.68
CA GLY A 144 4.35 -7.35 17.96
C GLY A 144 4.02 -6.36 19.08
N ALA A 145 2.86 -5.72 19.00
CA ALA A 145 2.35 -4.85 20.06
C ALA A 145 1.93 -5.66 21.31
N ASP A 146 2.38 -5.24 22.49
CA ASP A 146 1.93 -5.77 23.77
C ASP A 146 2.04 -4.72 24.90
N PRO A 147 0.94 -4.20 25.47
CA PRO A 147 -0.44 -4.38 25.00
C PRO A 147 -0.71 -3.59 23.71
N ALA A 148 -1.75 -3.96 22.98
CA ALA A 148 -2.26 -3.19 21.84
C ALA A 148 -3.25 -2.09 22.33
N PRO A 149 -2.90 -0.80 22.32
CA PRO A 149 -3.80 0.30 22.71
C PRO A 149 -5.00 0.50 21.80
N ASP A 150 -6.10 0.99 22.34
CA ASP A 150 -7.26 1.36 21.50
C ASP A 150 -6.98 2.61 20.65
N ARG A 151 -7.74 2.76 19.55
CA ARG A 151 -7.81 3.99 18.75
C ARG A 151 -6.44 4.54 18.33
N TRP A 152 -5.56 3.65 17.85
CA TRP A 152 -4.19 3.98 17.48
C TRP A 152 -4.08 5.22 16.59
N TRP A 153 -5.04 5.46 15.69
CA TRP A 153 -5.06 6.59 14.75
C TRP A 153 -5.08 7.97 15.43
N GLU A 154 -5.45 8.05 16.71
CA GLU A 154 -5.38 9.27 17.52
C GLU A 154 -4.03 9.44 18.21
N LEU A 155 -3.42 8.34 18.65
CA LEU A 155 -2.16 8.35 19.38
C LEU A 155 -0.99 8.59 18.43
N VAL A 156 -0.96 7.82 17.34
CA VAL A 156 0.27 7.66 16.56
C VAL A 156 0.82 8.94 15.92
N PRO A 157 0.06 10.01 15.59
CA PRO A 157 0.66 11.25 15.09
C PRO A 157 1.65 11.90 16.05
N ARG A 158 1.42 11.84 17.38
CA ARG A 158 2.20 12.59 18.38
C ARG A 158 2.59 11.77 19.61
N ASP A 159 1.72 10.86 20.05
CA ASP A 159 1.88 10.02 21.23
C ASP A 159 2.26 8.57 20.82
N TRP A 160 3.09 8.43 19.78
CA TRP A 160 3.48 7.13 19.24
C TRP A 160 4.32 6.29 20.22
N GLU A 161 4.97 6.90 21.20
CA GLU A 161 5.60 6.17 22.31
C GLU A 161 4.58 5.37 23.13
N GLN A 162 3.43 5.98 23.41
CA GLN A 162 2.34 5.28 24.07
C GLN A 162 1.76 4.19 23.16
N ALA A 163 1.72 4.44 21.85
CA ALA A 163 1.18 3.50 20.88
C ALA A 163 2.06 2.24 20.75
N PHE A 164 3.38 2.39 20.70
CA PHE A 164 4.28 1.30 20.32
C PHE A 164 5.18 0.81 21.45
N GLY A 165 5.40 1.59 22.51
CA GLY A 165 6.32 1.25 23.58
C GLY A 165 7.79 1.44 23.18
N SER A 166 8.60 1.92 24.13
CA SER A 166 9.97 2.33 23.83
C SER A 166 10.88 1.18 23.41
N ASP A 167 10.72 -0.04 23.94
CA ASP A 167 11.57 -1.18 23.56
C ASP A 167 11.46 -1.51 22.05
N ARG A 168 10.24 -1.44 21.48
CA ARG A 168 10.02 -1.68 20.05
C ARG A 168 10.61 -0.57 19.19
N LEU A 169 10.49 0.66 19.67
CA LEU A 169 11.01 1.85 18.99
C LEU A 169 12.54 1.90 19.03
N ASP A 170 13.13 1.55 20.17
CA ASP A 170 14.58 1.50 20.37
C ASP A 170 15.22 0.43 19.47
N LEU A 171 14.59 -0.75 19.36
CA LEU A 171 15.03 -1.80 18.44
C LEU A 171 15.04 -1.30 16.99
N LEU A 172 13.89 -0.81 16.49
CA LEU A 172 13.81 -0.40 15.09
C LEU A 172 14.64 0.85 14.81
N GLN A 173 14.76 1.78 15.76
CA GLN A 173 15.68 2.92 15.65
C GLN A 173 17.12 2.43 15.46
N GLY A 174 17.59 1.52 16.32
CA GLY A 174 18.93 0.94 16.21
C GLY A 174 19.16 0.25 14.87
N GLU A 175 18.21 -0.56 14.39
CA GLU A 175 18.33 -1.23 13.10
C GLU A 175 18.28 -0.25 11.91
N ILE A 176 17.57 0.88 12.03
CA ILE A 176 17.63 1.95 11.02
C ILE A 176 19.01 2.61 11.02
N GLU A 177 19.62 2.85 12.17
CA GLU A 177 20.98 3.41 12.26
C GLU A 177 22.03 2.43 11.68
N GLU A 178 21.86 1.13 11.92
CA GLU A 178 22.67 0.08 11.29
C GLU A 178 22.48 0.06 9.77
N LEU A 179 21.24 0.17 9.28
CA LEU A 179 20.95 0.26 7.85
C LEU A 179 21.60 1.49 7.21
N ILE A 180 21.54 2.65 7.88
CA ILE A 180 22.19 3.88 7.40
C ILE A 180 23.69 3.61 7.25
N THR A 181 24.35 3.17 8.32
CA THR A 181 25.79 2.87 8.32
C THR A 181 26.15 1.88 7.20
N TRP A 182 25.37 0.81 7.06
CA TRP A 182 25.54 -0.21 6.05
C TRP A 182 25.48 0.36 4.62
N LEU A 183 24.54 1.26 4.35
CA LEU A 183 24.40 1.92 3.05
C LEU A 183 25.54 2.93 2.80
N GLU A 184 25.95 3.70 3.81
CA GLU A 184 27.02 4.68 3.70
C GLU A 184 28.35 4.00 3.33
N GLU A 185 28.70 2.91 4.02
CA GLU A 185 29.90 2.11 3.73
C GLU A 185 29.94 1.58 2.29
N ARG A 186 28.79 1.17 1.76
CA ARG A 186 28.67 0.53 0.43
C ARG A 186 28.57 1.51 -0.73
N THR A 187 28.10 2.72 -0.46
CA THR A 187 27.85 3.73 -1.48
C THR A 187 28.84 4.90 -1.43
N GLY A 188 29.55 5.06 -0.31
CA GLY A 188 30.39 6.23 -0.05
C GLY A 188 29.61 7.53 0.12
N ARG A 189 28.28 7.44 0.27
CA ARG A 189 27.39 8.59 0.53
C ARG A 189 27.21 8.73 2.03
N THR A 190 26.92 9.94 2.49
CA THR A 190 26.61 10.22 3.90
C THR A 190 25.18 10.75 4.00
N LEU A 191 24.42 10.23 4.96
CA LEU A 191 23.06 10.68 5.22
C LEU A 191 23.08 12.07 5.85
N ASP A 192 22.40 13.00 5.18
CA ASP A 192 22.11 14.31 5.74
C ASP A 192 20.87 14.21 6.63
N ARG A 193 21.05 14.41 7.95
CA ARG A 193 19.94 14.40 8.92
C ARG A 193 18.92 15.51 8.67
N GLY A 194 19.35 16.69 8.22
CA GLY A 194 18.44 17.78 7.87
C GLY A 194 17.61 17.44 6.62
N ARG A 195 18.21 16.73 5.66
CA ARG A 195 17.48 16.18 4.52
C ARG A 195 16.45 15.13 4.95
N LEU A 196 16.80 14.25 5.89
CA LEU A 196 15.86 13.28 6.44
C LEU A 196 14.70 13.98 7.16
N GLU A 197 14.96 15.00 7.96
CA GLU A 197 13.93 15.82 8.61
C GLU A 197 12.98 16.45 7.59
N GLU A 198 13.51 17.05 6.52
CA GLU A 198 12.69 17.59 5.42
C GLU A 198 11.80 16.50 4.82
N ILE A 199 12.35 15.33 4.49
CA ILE A 199 11.61 14.16 3.98
C ILE A 199 10.46 13.77 4.93
N MET A 200 10.70 13.79 6.25
CA MET A 200 9.67 13.48 7.25
C MET A 200 8.55 14.51 7.26
N VAL A 201 8.88 15.82 7.22
CA VAL A 201 7.91 16.92 7.14
C VAL A 201 7.06 16.82 5.88
N LEU A 202 7.69 16.58 4.73
CA LEU A 202 7.04 16.36 3.45
C LEU A 202 6.05 15.18 3.49
N GLY A 203 6.45 14.08 4.14
CA GLY A 203 5.56 12.92 4.33
C GLY A 203 4.34 13.22 5.20
N ASN A 204 4.50 14.03 6.24
CA ASN A 204 3.39 14.47 7.10
C ASN A 204 2.41 15.39 6.36
N GLU A 205 2.93 16.32 5.55
CA GLU A 205 2.10 17.21 4.73
C GLU A 205 1.31 16.43 3.68
N GLN A 206 1.91 15.40 3.06
CA GLN A 206 1.19 14.49 2.17
C GLN A 206 0.03 13.79 2.89
N ALA A 207 0.28 13.24 4.08
CA ALA A 207 -0.72 12.54 4.87
C ALA A 207 -1.89 13.45 5.28
N GLU A 208 -1.62 14.72 5.57
CA GLU A 208 -2.65 15.74 5.85
C GLU A 208 -3.59 15.94 4.65
N TRP A 209 -3.07 16.06 3.43
CA TRP A 209 -3.91 16.17 2.22
C TRP A 209 -4.72 14.90 1.95
N ASN A 210 -4.12 13.72 2.20
CA ASN A 210 -4.85 12.46 2.12
C ASN A 210 -5.99 12.40 3.14
N ARG A 211 -5.77 12.86 4.37
CA ARG A 211 -6.83 12.93 5.40
C ARG A 211 -7.98 13.83 4.96
N ARG A 212 -7.69 15.04 4.48
CA ARG A 212 -8.72 15.97 3.98
C ARG A 212 -9.54 15.35 2.85
N THR A 213 -8.88 14.64 1.93
CA THR A 213 -9.57 13.92 0.84
C THR A 213 -10.47 12.80 1.39
N ARG A 214 -9.95 11.97 2.30
CA ARG A 214 -10.68 10.88 2.94
C ARG A 214 -11.91 11.39 3.67
N ASP A 215 -11.74 12.39 4.53
CA ASP A 215 -12.81 12.99 5.34
C ASP A 215 -13.89 13.61 4.44
N LEU A 216 -13.50 14.28 3.35
CA LEU A 216 -14.44 14.84 2.38
C LEU A 216 -15.28 13.75 1.68
N ILE A 217 -14.66 12.64 1.26
CA ILE A 217 -15.37 11.50 0.66
C ILE A 217 -16.31 10.84 1.67
N ALA A 218 -15.90 10.76 2.94
CA ALA A 218 -16.70 10.17 4.02
C ALA A 218 -18.06 10.87 4.18
N VAL A 219 -18.09 12.21 4.11
CA VAL A 219 -19.31 13.00 4.34
C VAL A 219 -20.09 13.33 3.07
N ALA A 220 -19.45 13.38 1.89
CA ALA A 220 -20.12 13.73 0.64
C ALA A 220 -21.18 12.69 0.24
N ARG A 221 -22.35 13.18 -0.22
CA ARG A 221 -23.46 12.37 -0.75
C ARG A 221 -24.07 13.03 -1.99
N PRO A 222 -24.18 12.31 -3.13
CA PRO A 222 -23.53 11.03 -3.46
C PRO A 222 -21.99 11.11 -3.40
N ALA A 223 -21.31 9.97 -3.50
CA ALA A 223 -19.86 9.90 -3.56
C ALA A 223 -19.33 10.70 -4.77
N PRO A 224 -18.36 11.61 -4.56
CA PRO A 224 -17.89 12.50 -5.62
C PRO A 224 -16.91 11.78 -6.56
N VAL A 225 -16.24 10.72 -6.08
CA VAL A 225 -15.16 10.03 -6.77
C VAL A 225 -15.25 8.51 -6.59
N LEU A 226 -14.58 7.76 -7.48
CA LEU A 226 -14.55 6.30 -7.46
C LEU A 226 -13.24 5.77 -6.86
N VAL A 227 -13.31 4.68 -6.10
CA VAL A 227 -12.13 3.94 -5.61
C VAL A 227 -11.16 3.57 -6.73
N LYS A 228 -11.68 3.22 -7.92
CA LYS A 228 -10.89 2.93 -9.13
C LYS A 228 -9.92 4.06 -9.52
N ASP A 229 -10.27 5.31 -9.23
CA ASP A 229 -9.43 6.48 -9.51
C ASP A 229 -8.63 6.94 -8.28
N THR A 230 -9.21 6.91 -7.08
CA THR A 230 -8.48 7.31 -5.86
C THR A 230 -7.31 6.37 -5.56
N MET A 231 -7.45 5.06 -5.82
CA MET A 231 -6.37 4.08 -5.63
C MET A 231 -5.07 4.48 -6.36
N PRO A 232 -5.04 4.64 -7.69
CA PRO A 232 -3.82 5.08 -8.38
C PRO A 232 -3.41 6.51 -8.03
N ALA A 233 -4.35 7.42 -7.72
CA ALA A 233 -4.04 8.79 -7.33
C ALA A 233 -3.32 8.89 -5.98
N VAL A 234 -3.55 7.94 -5.07
CA VAL A 234 -2.90 7.88 -3.75
C VAL A 234 -1.64 7.03 -3.77
N MET A 235 -1.71 5.83 -4.36
CA MET A 235 -0.60 4.88 -4.29
C MET A 235 0.67 5.38 -4.99
N ALA A 236 0.52 6.08 -6.10
CA ALA A 236 1.64 6.63 -6.84
C ALA A 236 2.45 7.66 -6.02
N PRO A 237 1.81 8.70 -5.44
CA PRO A 237 2.44 9.57 -4.44
C PRO A 237 2.97 8.83 -3.22
N GLN A 238 2.29 7.78 -2.74
CA GLN A 238 2.70 7.07 -1.52
C GLN A 238 4.10 6.46 -1.63
N TRP A 239 4.45 5.90 -2.80
CA TRP A 239 5.80 5.37 -3.05
C TRP A 239 6.85 6.46 -3.25
N GLN A 240 6.41 7.71 -3.41
CA GLN A 240 7.25 8.90 -3.55
C GLN A 240 7.19 9.82 -2.32
N ARG A 241 6.69 9.28 -1.19
CA ARG A 241 6.58 10.01 0.06
C ARG A 241 7.91 10.65 0.43
N GLY A 242 7.82 11.87 0.96
CA GLY A 242 9.00 12.69 1.24
C GLY A 242 9.50 13.51 0.05
N THR A 243 8.64 13.78 -0.94
CA THR A 243 8.94 14.68 -2.07
C THR A 243 7.88 15.76 -2.19
N ARG A 244 8.25 16.92 -2.78
CA ARG A 244 7.27 17.94 -3.16
C ARG A 244 6.24 17.44 -4.16
N TRP A 245 6.67 16.67 -5.14
CA TRP A 245 5.76 16.06 -6.11
C TRP A 245 4.66 15.22 -5.44
N ALA A 246 5.01 14.39 -4.45
CA ALA A 246 4.02 13.56 -3.75
C ALA A 246 3.00 14.39 -2.96
N VAL A 247 3.44 15.51 -2.37
CA VAL A 247 2.53 16.45 -1.70
C VAL A 247 1.63 17.16 -2.68
N ASP A 248 2.18 17.69 -3.78
CA ASP A 248 1.41 18.38 -4.81
C ASP A 248 0.37 17.44 -5.45
N ALA A 249 0.72 16.16 -5.63
CA ALA A 249 -0.20 15.15 -6.13
C ALA A 249 -1.33 14.82 -5.15
N ALA A 250 -1.04 14.70 -3.84
CA ALA A 250 -2.07 14.50 -2.82
C ALA A 250 -2.99 15.73 -2.70
N ARG A 251 -2.42 16.94 -2.76
CA ARG A 251 -3.17 18.20 -2.81
C ARG A 251 -4.06 18.28 -4.06
N PHE A 252 -3.55 17.90 -5.23
CA PHE A 252 -4.31 17.92 -6.47
C PHE A 252 -5.51 16.96 -6.42
N LEU A 253 -5.36 15.78 -5.82
CA LEU A 253 -6.48 14.87 -5.58
C LEU A 253 -7.55 15.51 -4.67
N TYR A 254 -7.14 16.18 -3.60
CA TYR A 254 -8.06 16.91 -2.72
C TYR A 254 -8.82 18.00 -3.48
N GLU A 255 -8.11 18.92 -4.15
CA GLU A 255 -8.71 20.04 -4.87
C GLU A 255 -9.66 19.57 -5.99
N GLU A 256 -9.31 18.49 -6.70
CA GLU A 256 -10.19 17.90 -7.71
C GLU A 256 -11.43 17.24 -7.09
N THR A 257 -11.29 16.60 -5.91
CA THR A 257 -12.43 16.01 -5.18
C THR A 257 -13.35 17.10 -4.63
N GLU A 258 -12.78 18.16 -4.05
CA GLU A 258 -13.52 19.31 -3.52
C GLU A 258 -14.31 20.02 -4.62
N GLN A 259 -13.68 20.29 -5.78
CA GLN A 259 -14.38 20.90 -6.92
C GLN A 259 -15.56 20.04 -7.36
N ARG A 260 -15.41 18.71 -7.42
CA ARG A 260 -16.50 17.80 -7.79
C ARG A 260 -17.66 17.83 -6.80
N VAL A 261 -17.37 17.93 -5.50
CA VAL A 261 -18.40 18.11 -4.47
C VAL A 261 -19.14 19.43 -4.67
N GLN A 262 -18.42 20.53 -4.90
CA GLN A 262 -19.01 21.86 -5.13
C GLN A 262 -19.87 21.91 -6.39
N ASP A 263 -19.45 21.24 -7.46
CA ASP A 263 -20.17 21.16 -8.73
C ASP A 263 -21.36 20.18 -8.70
N GLY A 264 -21.60 19.51 -7.57
CA GLY A 264 -22.65 18.50 -7.44
C GLY A 264 -22.43 17.25 -8.30
N VAL A 265 -21.17 16.95 -8.65
CA VAL A 265 -20.83 15.79 -9.47
C VAL A 265 -20.94 14.52 -8.63
N ALA A 266 -21.89 13.66 -8.99
CA ALA A 266 -22.02 12.32 -8.44
C ALA A 266 -21.27 11.30 -9.31
N ALA A 267 -20.35 10.53 -8.72
CA ALA A 267 -19.70 9.42 -9.41
C ALA A 267 -20.72 8.34 -9.84
N CYS A 268 -21.74 8.12 -9.01
CA CYS A 268 -22.93 7.34 -9.34
C CYS A 268 -24.19 8.16 -8.98
N PRO A 269 -24.90 8.77 -9.96
CA PRO A 269 -26.09 9.57 -9.67
C PRO A 269 -27.22 8.81 -8.98
N GLY A 270 -27.25 7.48 -9.15
CA GLY A 270 -28.21 6.59 -8.49
C GLY A 270 -27.63 5.86 -7.28
N GLU A 271 -26.65 6.44 -6.58
CA GLU A 271 -26.06 5.86 -5.36
C GLU A 271 -27.16 5.55 -4.33
N ARG A 272 -27.25 4.27 -3.94
CA ARG A 272 -28.16 3.75 -2.92
C ARG A 272 -27.42 3.04 -1.80
N THR A 273 -26.23 2.52 -2.10
CA THR A 273 -25.47 1.64 -1.21
C THR A 273 -24.00 2.01 -1.28
N ARG A 274 -23.35 2.22 -0.14
CA ARG A 274 -21.91 2.49 -0.02
C ARG A 274 -21.21 1.23 0.44
N LEU A 275 -20.20 0.83 -0.32
CA LEU A 275 -19.39 -0.34 -0.07
C LEU A 275 -17.97 0.02 0.36
N MET A 276 -17.39 -0.84 1.18
CA MET A 276 -16.01 -0.77 1.63
C MET A 276 -15.24 -2.01 1.14
N TRP A 277 -14.05 -1.79 0.57
CA TRP A 277 -13.14 -2.89 0.22
C TRP A 277 -12.04 -3.03 1.28
N VAL A 278 -12.09 -4.11 2.05
CA VAL A 278 -11.05 -4.47 3.03
C VAL A 278 -10.05 -5.43 2.39
N GLY A 279 -8.76 -5.20 2.65
CA GLY A 279 -7.65 -5.98 2.08
C GLY A 279 -7.03 -5.36 0.83
N ARG A 280 -6.04 -6.05 0.28
CA ARG A 280 -5.30 -5.60 -0.90
C ARG A 280 -6.23 -5.46 -2.12
N GLY A 281 -6.00 -4.43 -2.91
CA GLY A 281 -6.78 -4.15 -4.12
C GLY A 281 -6.54 -5.18 -5.23
N LEU A 282 -7.57 -5.49 -6.01
CA LEU A 282 -7.49 -6.38 -7.17
C LEU A 282 -6.91 -5.64 -8.38
N TRP A 283 -5.58 -5.59 -8.46
CA TRP A 283 -4.86 -4.83 -9.49
C TRP A 283 -5.07 -5.37 -10.92
N SER A 284 -5.46 -6.64 -11.05
CA SER A 284 -5.81 -7.28 -12.32
C SER A 284 -7.16 -6.82 -12.89
N ASP A 285 -8.10 -6.37 -12.04
CA ASP A 285 -9.45 -5.96 -12.44
C ASP A 285 -9.98 -4.77 -11.62
N LEU A 286 -9.45 -3.58 -11.88
CA LEU A 286 -9.97 -2.35 -11.28
C LEU A 286 -11.41 -1.99 -11.73
N ASN A 287 -11.95 -2.64 -12.78
CA ASN A 287 -13.32 -2.39 -13.22
C ASN A 287 -14.36 -3.08 -12.31
N LEU A 288 -13.93 -4.04 -11.49
CA LEU A 288 -14.78 -4.66 -10.47
C LEU A 288 -15.45 -3.59 -9.59
N TYR A 289 -14.69 -2.58 -9.15
CA TYR A 289 -15.16 -1.51 -8.25
C TYR A 289 -16.28 -0.64 -8.84
N THR A 290 -16.54 -0.72 -10.14
CA THR A 290 -17.60 0.04 -10.82
C THR A 290 -18.76 -0.82 -11.30
N ARG A 291 -18.64 -2.16 -11.21
CA ARG A 291 -19.55 -3.13 -11.84
C ARG A 291 -20.97 -3.09 -11.27
N PHE A 292 -21.14 -2.75 -10.00
CA PHE A 292 -22.42 -2.84 -9.28
C PHE A 292 -23.24 -1.55 -9.31
N GLN A 293 -22.70 -0.47 -9.88
CA GLN A 293 -23.35 0.84 -9.88
C GLN A 293 -24.65 0.88 -10.67
N LYS A 294 -24.68 0.24 -11.86
CA LYS A 294 -25.84 0.32 -12.76
C LYS A 294 -27.04 -0.49 -12.25
N GLU A 295 -26.80 -1.71 -11.76
CA GLU A 295 -27.85 -2.62 -11.30
C GLU A 295 -28.30 -2.29 -9.87
N PHE A 296 -27.35 -2.04 -8.97
CA PHE A 296 -27.64 -1.92 -7.54
C PHE A 296 -27.58 -0.49 -7.01
N GLY A 297 -26.98 0.46 -7.76
CA GLY A 297 -26.62 1.75 -7.19
C GLY A 297 -25.53 1.64 -6.11
N ALA A 298 -24.76 0.55 -6.12
CA ALA A 298 -23.74 0.27 -5.12
C ALA A 298 -22.39 0.84 -5.54
N VAL A 299 -21.76 1.62 -4.65
CA VAL A 299 -20.53 2.37 -4.91
C VAL A 299 -19.48 2.01 -3.88
N PHE A 300 -18.31 1.54 -4.30
CA PHE A 300 -17.16 1.47 -3.41
C PHE A 300 -16.64 2.88 -3.13
N VAL A 301 -16.80 3.34 -1.89
CA VAL A 301 -16.39 4.68 -1.43
C VAL A 301 -15.10 4.65 -0.64
N TRP A 302 -14.66 3.45 -0.24
CA TRP A 302 -13.53 3.26 0.64
C TRP A 302 -12.62 2.13 0.19
N SER A 303 -11.30 2.37 0.30
CA SER A 303 -10.26 1.35 0.20
C SER A 303 -9.16 1.65 1.23
N MET A 304 -8.45 0.61 1.69
CA MET A 304 -7.42 0.77 2.72
C MET A 304 -6.32 1.76 2.35
N TYR A 305 -6.06 1.97 1.06
CA TYR A 305 -4.93 2.77 0.58
C TYR A 305 -5.03 4.26 0.91
N LEU A 306 -6.20 4.89 0.66
CA LEU A 306 -6.39 6.30 1.02
C LEU A 306 -6.47 6.46 2.54
N ALA A 307 -7.12 5.53 3.23
CA ALA A 307 -7.29 5.59 4.67
C ALA A 307 -5.97 5.42 5.43
N ILE A 308 -5.13 4.44 5.07
CA ILE A 308 -3.83 4.27 5.72
C ILE A 308 -2.89 5.43 5.37
N ALA A 309 -2.99 5.99 4.16
CA ALA A 309 -2.25 7.19 3.76
C ALA A 309 -2.66 8.43 4.58
N ALA A 310 -3.88 8.45 5.14
CA ALA A 310 -4.40 9.52 6.00
C ALA A 310 -4.05 9.34 7.49
N ASP A 311 -4.15 8.10 8.00
CA ASP A 311 -4.05 7.82 9.45
C ASP A 311 -2.70 7.17 9.85
N GLY A 312 -2.12 6.32 8.98
CA GLY A 312 -0.99 5.45 9.33
C GLY A 312 0.39 6.12 9.37
N TYR A 313 0.65 7.06 8.45
CA TYR A 313 2.03 7.54 8.19
C TYR A 313 2.44 8.81 8.93
N GLN A 314 1.50 9.66 9.36
CA GLN A 314 1.85 10.94 9.98
C GLN A 314 2.54 10.72 11.32
N ARG A 315 3.73 11.29 11.53
CA ARG A 315 4.51 11.19 12.77
C ARG A 315 5.27 12.49 13.04
N TYR A 316 5.11 13.06 14.23
CA TYR A 316 5.84 14.25 14.67
C TYR A 316 6.79 13.90 15.82
N GLY A 317 8.03 14.38 15.73
CA GLY A 317 9.07 14.19 16.75
C GLY A 317 10.33 14.98 16.38
N GLU A 318 11.23 15.16 17.36
CA GLU A 318 12.45 15.94 17.20
C GLU A 318 13.60 15.14 16.56
N ASP A 319 13.76 13.86 16.94
CA ASP A 319 14.73 12.98 16.31
C ASP A 319 14.11 12.32 15.06
N PRO A 320 14.60 12.65 13.84
CA PRO A 320 14.01 12.12 12.61
C PRO A 320 14.15 10.60 12.47
N VAL A 321 15.18 9.99 13.06
CA VAL A 321 15.39 8.53 12.98
C VAL A 321 14.39 7.81 13.89
N ARG A 322 14.23 8.27 15.13
CA ARG A 322 13.23 7.74 16.06
C ARG A 322 11.80 7.93 15.53
N THR A 323 11.52 9.10 14.97
CA THR A 323 10.23 9.42 14.36
C THR A 323 9.95 8.52 13.14
N LEU A 324 10.99 8.17 12.38
CA LEU A 324 10.90 7.22 11.27
C LEU A 324 10.65 5.79 11.76
N ALA A 325 11.33 5.35 12.83
CA ALA A 325 11.03 4.07 13.47
C ALA A 325 9.54 4.00 13.87
N ALA A 326 9.02 5.04 14.51
CA ALA A 326 7.60 5.14 14.89
C ALA A 326 6.61 5.09 13.71
N ARG A 327 7.05 5.48 12.50
CA ARG A 327 6.21 5.39 11.29
C ARG A 327 6.02 3.94 10.84
N PHE A 328 7.02 3.09 11.02
CA PHE A 328 7.04 1.75 10.44
C PHE A 328 6.84 0.62 11.46
N VAL A 329 7.21 0.82 12.73
CA VAL A 329 7.20 -0.24 13.76
C VAL A 329 5.87 -0.98 13.92
N GLY A 330 4.75 -0.33 13.64
CA GLY A 330 3.41 -0.91 13.76
C GLY A 330 2.54 -0.81 12.51
N ILE A 331 3.11 -0.50 11.34
CA ILE A 331 2.31 -0.28 10.11
C ILE A 331 1.53 -1.56 9.71
N THR A 332 2.15 -2.73 9.88
CA THR A 332 1.51 -4.03 9.61
C THR A 332 0.47 -4.37 10.66
N ASP A 333 0.72 -4.02 11.93
CA ASP A 333 -0.24 -4.23 13.01
C ASP A 333 -1.52 -3.41 12.79
N GLN A 334 -1.36 -2.14 12.40
CA GLN A 334 -2.47 -1.23 12.09
C GLN A 334 -3.38 -1.74 10.98
N LEU A 335 -2.82 -2.42 9.98
CA LEU A 335 -3.55 -2.93 8.83
C LEU A 335 -4.16 -4.31 9.06
N TYR A 336 -3.51 -5.16 9.86
CA TYR A 336 -3.81 -6.60 9.86
C TYR A 336 -3.97 -7.23 11.26
N VAL A 337 -3.42 -6.66 12.32
CA VAL A 337 -3.39 -7.32 13.65
C VAL A 337 -4.52 -6.79 14.55
N PRO A 338 -5.42 -7.65 15.04
CA PRO A 338 -6.44 -7.25 16.02
C PRO A 338 -5.80 -7.02 17.41
N PRO A 339 -6.35 -6.10 18.23
CA PRO A 339 -7.56 -5.31 17.99
C PRO A 339 -7.36 -4.08 17.09
N TRP A 340 -6.12 -3.66 16.80
CA TRP A 340 -5.83 -2.42 16.05
C TRP A 340 -6.49 -2.36 14.67
N SER A 341 -6.32 -3.41 13.86
CA SER A 341 -6.89 -3.47 12.52
C SER A 341 -8.42 -3.45 12.58
N ALA A 342 -9.02 -4.32 13.40
CA ALA A 342 -10.47 -4.45 13.55
C ALA A 342 -11.15 -3.14 13.98
N GLN A 343 -10.64 -2.48 15.03
CA GLN A 343 -11.18 -1.20 15.50
C GLN A 343 -11.09 -0.10 14.44
N TRP A 344 -9.98 -0.08 13.68
CA TRP A 344 -9.79 0.92 12.64
C TRP A 344 -10.74 0.72 11.47
N TYR A 345 -10.92 -0.52 10.99
CA TYR A 345 -11.89 -0.80 9.93
C TYR A 345 -13.33 -0.49 10.36
N VAL A 346 -13.70 -0.76 11.62
CA VAL A 346 -14.99 -0.33 12.18
C VAL A 346 -15.14 1.19 12.13
N LYS A 347 -14.15 1.93 12.63
CA LYS A 347 -14.13 3.40 12.58
C LYS A 347 -14.27 3.92 11.15
N GLU A 348 -13.58 3.31 10.19
CA GLU A 348 -13.68 3.70 8.78
C GLU A 348 -15.06 3.38 8.19
N ALA A 349 -15.63 2.20 8.46
CA ALA A 349 -16.96 1.83 7.98
C ALA A 349 -18.05 2.81 8.47
N LEU A 350 -18.05 3.08 9.78
CA LEU A 350 -19.05 3.96 10.40
C LEU A 350 -18.90 5.41 9.92
N SER A 351 -17.69 5.96 9.89
CA SER A 351 -17.45 7.34 9.46
C SER A 351 -17.79 7.60 7.99
N HIS A 352 -17.66 6.59 7.13
CA HIS A 352 -18.01 6.70 5.72
C HIS A 352 -19.47 6.33 5.42
N GLY A 353 -20.26 5.94 6.44
CA GLY A 353 -21.62 5.45 6.27
C GLY A 353 -21.69 4.29 5.28
N VAL A 354 -20.88 3.26 5.53
CA VAL A 354 -20.82 2.03 4.73
C VAL A 354 -21.99 1.12 5.08
N ASP A 355 -22.67 0.62 4.06
CA ASP A 355 -23.81 -0.30 4.19
C ASP A 355 -23.38 -1.78 4.06
N GLY A 356 -22.21 -2.04 3.49
CA GLY A 356 -21.67 -3.40 3.38
C GLY A 356 -20.19 -3.44 3.05
N VAL A 357 -19.51 -4.46 3.55
CA VAL A 357 -18.06 -4.65 3.41
C VAL A 357 -17.78 -5.87 2.54
N VAL A 358 -16.89 -5.72 1.56
CA VAL A 358 -16.27 -6.84 0.84
C VAL A 358 -14.85 -6.98 1.35
N HIS A 359 -14.56 -8.10 2.01
CA HIS A 359 -13.28 -8.37 2.63
C HIS A 359 -12.50 -9.41 1.83
N LEU A 360 -11.45 -8.97 1.12
CA LEU A 360 -10.50 -9.87 0.48
C LEU A 360 -9.51 -10.40 1.52
N VAL A 361 -9.74 -11.64 1.96
CA VAL A 361 -8.87 -12.35 2.89
C VAL A 361 -7.79 -13.07 2.09
N ALA A 362 -6.59 -12.49 2.05
CA ALA A 362 -5.42 -13.14 1.48
C ALA A 362 -4.81 -14.14 2.48
N ASP A 363 -4.16 -15.18 1.98
CA ASP A 363 -3.61 -16.28 2.79
C ASP A 363 -2.54 -15.84 3.80
N ASP A 364 -1.96 -14.66 3.60
CA ASP A 364 -0.89 -14.09 4.42
C ASP A 364 -1.36 -13.06 5.45
N THR A 365 -2.66 -12.76 5.50
CA THR A 365 -3.21 -11.74 6.39
C THR A 365 -3.68 -12.40 7.70
N PRO A 366 -3.02 -12.14 8.84
CA PRO A 366 -3.47 -12.68 10.12
C PRO A 366 -4.81 -12.05 10.53
N GLY A 367 -5.61 -12.80 11.28
CA GLY A 367 -6.74 -12.24 12.03
C GLY A 367 -7.92 -11.71 11.21
N GLY A 368 -8.04 -12.04 9.92
CA GLY A 368 -9.15 -11.56 9.06
C GLY A 368 -10.56 -11.79 9.67
N GLY A 369 -10.77 -12.91 10.35
CA GLY A 369 -12.04 -13.21 11.02
C GLY A 369 -12.39 -12.22 12.14
N PHE A 370 -11.42 -11.65 12.85
CA PHE A 370 -11.67 -10.66 13.90
C PHE A 370 -12.11 -9.31 13.32
N ILE A 371 -11.65 -8.95 12.12
CA ILE A 371 -12.13 -7.78 11.40
C ILE A 371 -13.61 -7.98 11.02
N THR A 372 -13.94 -9.15 10.49
CA THR A 372 -15.31 -9.53 10.15
C THR A 372 -16.23 -9.52 11.37
N GLU A 373 -15.80 -10.13 12.47
CA GLU A 373 -16.55 -10.16 13.74
C GLU A 373 -16.82 -8.76 14.28
N ALA A 374 -15.80 -7.88 14.29
CA ALA A 374 -15.96 -6.52 14.78
C ALA A 374 -16.93 -5.67 13.93
N LEU A 375 -16.88 -5.81 12.60
CA LEU A 375 -17.78 -5.09 11.69
C LEU A 375 -19.23 -5.57 11.81
N GLU A 376 -19.45 -6.89 11.85
CA GLU A 376 -20.79 -7.48 12.05
C GLU A 376 -21.34 -7.14 13.44
N GLY A 377 -20.48 -7.03 14.46
CA GLY A 377 -20.85 -6.59 15.81
C GLY A 377 -21.43 -5.17 15.85
N GLU A 378 -21.02 -4.30 14.93
CA GLU A 378 -21.56 -2.95 14.75
C GLU A 378 -22.70 -2.90 13.71
N GLY A 379 -23.19 -4.07 13.28
CA GLY A 379 -24.31 -4.19 12.35
C GLY A 379 -23.95 -3.90 10.89
N VAL A 380 -22.66 -3.89 10.51
CA VAL A 380 -22.21 -3.74 9.12
C VAL A 380 -22.00 -5.13 8.50
N PRO A 381 -22.83 -5.56 7.54
CA PRO A 381 -22.68 -6.87 6.90
C PRO A 381 -21.36 -7.01 6.16
N VAL A 382 -20.74 -8.20 6.23
CA VAL A 382 -19.46 -8.52 5.59
C VAL A 382 -19.59 -9.72 4.67
N LEU A 383 -19.00 -9.61 3.47
CA LEU A 383 -18.71 -10.71 2.57
C LEU A 383 -17.21 -11.02 2.58
N GLU A 384 -16.81 -12.16 3.17
CA GLU A 384 -15.44 -12.65 3.06
C GLU A 384 -15.18 -13.37 1.73
N ILE A 385 -14.10 -12.97 1.06
CA ILE A 385 -13.62 -13.57 -0.17
C ILE A 385 -12.17 -14.01 0.05
N ARG A 386 -11.95 -15.32 0.07
CA ARG A 386 -10.59 -15.89 0.09
C ARG A 386 -10.04 -15.92 -1.32
N ALA A 387 -9.11 -15.02 -1.61
CA ALA A 387 -8.39 -14.98 -2.86
C ALA A 387 -7.10 -14.16 -2.72
N ASN A 388 -6.15 -14.38 -3.63
CA ASN A 388 -4.94 -13.58 -3.71
C ASN A 388 -5.14 -12.35 -4.62
N ASN A 389 -4.60 -11.20 -4.20
CA ASN A 389 -4.77 -9.94 -4.91
C ASN A 389 -3.92 -9.81 -6.19
N ALA A 390 -2.88 -10.63 -6.32
CA ALA A 390 -1.91 -10.60 -7.41
C ALA A 390 -1.99 -11.84 -8.32
N ASP A 391 -2.55 -12.97 -7.84
CA ASP A 391 -2.81 -14.17 -8.63
C ASP A 391 -4.23 -14.19 -9.21
N GLN A 392 -4.30 -14.02 -10.54
CA GLN A 392 -5.55 -14.03 -11.29
C GLN A 392 -6.29 -15.37 -11.17
N ARG A 393 -5.57 -16.51 -11.09
CA ARG A 393 -6.15 -17.86 -10.97
C ARG A 393 -7.02 -17.96 -9.72
N SER A 394 -6.55 -17.38 -8.63
CA SER A 394 -7.26 -17.34 -7.34
C SER A 394 -8.50 -16.47 -7.41
N SER A 395 -8.39 -15.26 -7.99
CA SER A 395 -9.51 -14.32 -8.10
C SER A 395 -10.63 -14.82 -9.04
N GLU A 396 -10.29 -15.51 -10.13
CA GLU A 396 -11.25 -16.11 -11.06
C GLU A 396 -11.98 -17.28 -10.40
N ALA A 397 -11.25 -18.16 -9.70
CA ALA A 397 -11.82 -19.27 -8.96
C ALA A 397 -12.80 -18.81 -7.86
N ALA A 398 -12.54 -17.65 -7.24
CA ALA A 398 -13.37 -17.10 -6.18
C ALA A 398 -14.72 -16.52 -6.67
N ARG A 399 -14.94 -16.38 -7.99
CA ARG A 399 -16.19 -15.85 -8.59
C ARG A 399 -16.68 -14.56 -7.91
N ILE A 400 -15.73 -13.64 -7.73
CA ILE A 400 -15.90 -12.41 -6.94
C ILE A 400 -17.12 -11.60 -7.38
N PRO A 401 -17.33 -11.33 -8.68
CA PRO A 401 -18.48 -10.54 -9.13
C PRO A 401 -19.83 -11.14 -8.74
N GLU A 402 -19.99 -12.46 -8.89
CA GLU A 402 -21.23 -13.16 -8.61
C GLU A 402 -21.55 -13.14 -7.12
N ARG A 403 -20.55 -13.37 -6.27
CA ARG A 403 -20.71 -13.37 -4.81
C ARG A 403 -21.08 -11.99 -4.27
N ILE A 404 -20.47 -10.92 -4.80
CA ILE A 404 -20.85 -9.55 -4.42
C ILE A 404 -22.28 -9.24 -4.86
N ALA A 405 -22.68 -9.65 -6.07
CA ALA A 405 -24.06 -9.44 -6.54
C ALA A 405 -25.09 -10.22 -5.70
N GLU A 406 -24.77 -11.42 -5.23
CA GLU A 406 -25.62 -12.17 -4.30
C GLU A 406 -25.70 -11.51 -2.92
N PHE A 407 -24.57 -11.06 -2.39
CA PHE A 407 -24.49 -10.31 -1.12
C PHE A 407 -25.36 -9.05 -1.14
N LEU A 408 -25.29 -8.26 -2.22
CA LEU A 408 -26.13 -7.07 -2.44
C LEU A 408 -27.63 -7.35 -2.64
N ARG A 409 -28.03 -8.61 -2.85
CA ARG A 409 -29.46 -8.99 -2.95
C ARG A 409 -30.01 -9.52 -1.63
N THR A 410 -29.14 -9.95 -0.72
CA THR A 410 -29.53 -10.83 0.39
C THR A 410 -29.16 -10.28 1.77
N ARG A 411 -28.11 -9.46 1.86
CA ARG A 411 -27.55 -9.01 3.15
C ARG A 411 -27.39 -7.50 3.28
N VAL A 412 -27.26 -6.80 2.15
CA VAL A 412 -27.24 -5.33 2.05
C VAL A 412 -28.48 -4.90 1.30
#